data_AF-A0A733UGN9-F1
#
_entry.id   AF-A0A733UGN9-F1
#
_cell.length_a   1.000
_cell.length_b   1.000
_cell.length_c   1.000
_cell.angle_alpha   90.00
_cell.angle_beta   90.00
_cell.angle_gamma   90.00
#
_symmetry.space_group_name_H-M   'P 1'
#
loop_
_entity.id
_entity.type
_entity.pdbx_description
1 polymer ?
#
loop_
_entity_poly.entity_id
_entity_poly.type
_entity_poly.pdbx_seq_one_letter_code
_entity_poly.pdbx_strand_id
1 'polypeptide(L)'
;SEVRGMLFVYNHDGDFDQSFYDVFYQSHNTETDKKKRGINLDNIPVRAGQKIHIIEPRTINYLQSIICDLSQLSHKREFPLGKKYQFFYPDLSLHKVSGSPEELPATVELLTGPFLIIKHNDVRHCNEETSQWETTFKHGYIIYYNGEGKNELEFIYILDTLSKYQLLDGNENIRIRIVNPNIHKDVRSIFMRAKDSYCQEWGFDEHKKTIIDAIDFQQVEFTKPRFSSVEIGWERQA
;
A
#
# COMPACT_ATOMS: atom_id res chain seq x y z
N SER A 1 -5.42 -26.65 12.37
CA SER A 1 -4.57 -25.53 12.83
C SER A 1 -3.78 -25.04 11.63
N GLU A 2 -3.92 -23.77 11.26
CA GLU A 2 -3.19 -23.15 10.15
C GLU A 2 -1.81 -22.71 10.64
N VAL A 3 -0.73 -23.11 9.96
CA VAL A 3 0.65 -22.72 10.30
C VAL A 3 1.12 -21.75 9.22
N ARG A 4 1.45 -20.51 9.62
CA ARG A 4 1.98 -19.47 8.74
C ARG A 4 3.42 -19.14 9.14
N GLY A 5 4.32 -19.15 8.15
CA GLY A 5 5.71 -18.72 8.31
C GLY A 5 5.92 -17.34 7.68
N MET A 6 6.67 -16.47 8.34
CA MET A 6 7.06 -15.16 7.81
C MET A 6 8.58 -15.05 7.78
N LEU A 7 9.14 -14.81 6.60
CA LEU A 7 10.55 -14.51 6.42
C LEU A 7 10.70 -12.98 6.33
N PHE A 8 11.41 -12.40 7.30
CA PHE A 8 11.73 -10.98 7.33
C PHE A 8 13.19 -10.80 6.93
N VAL A 9 13.42 -10.24 5.75
CA VAL A 9 14.77 -9.96 5.26
C VAL A 9 15.01 -8.46 5.36
N TYR A 10 15.92 -8.09 6.26
CA TYR A 10 16.27 -6.70 6.50
C TYR A 10 17.69 -6.40 6.03
N ASN A 11 17.86 -5.25 5.39
CA ASN A 11 19.17 -4.77 4.94
C ASN A 11 19.53 -3.51 5.71
N HIS A 12 20.72 -3.51 6.31
CA HIS A 12 21.24 -2.39 7.12
C HIS A 12 21.80 -1.24 6.27
N ASP A 13 22.24 -1.52 5.04
CA ASP A 13 22.92 -0.56 4.18
C ASP A 13 21.93 0.27 3.35
N GLY A 14 20.64 -0.07 3.44
CA GLY A 14 19.54 0.57 2.72
C GLY A 14 19.54 0.31 1.22
N ASP A 15 20.66 -0.03 0.60
CA ASP A 15 20.80 -0.37 -0.82
C ASP A 15 20.87 -1.89 -1.00
N PHE A 16 19.91 -2.45 -1.75
CA PHE A 16 19.97 -3.83 -2.22
C PHE A 16 20.05 -3.77 -3.75
N ASP A 17 21.24 -3.98 -4.29
CA ASP A 17 21.56 -3.72 -5.71
C ASP A 17 20.96 -4.74 -6.69
N GLN A 18 20.41 -5.85 -6.20
CA GLN A 18 19.78 -6.91 -7.00
C GLN A 18 18.29 -6.99 -6.67
N SER A 19 17.44 -7.53 -7.55
CA SER A 19 16.07 -7.85 -7.09
C SER A 19 16.17 -9.02 -6.11
N PHE A 20 15.50 -8.98 -4.95
CA PHE A 20 15.55 -10.08 -3.97
C PHE A 20 15.16 -11.41 -4.62
N TYR A 21 14.21 -11.34 -5.55
CA TYR A 21 13.75 -12.47 -6.34
C TYR A 21 14.79 -13.02 -7.32
N ASP A 22 15.77 -12.21 -7.78
CA ASP A 22 16.86 -12.69 -8.63
C ASP A 22 17.72 -13.73 -7.92
N VAL A 23 17.76 -13.73 -6.58
CA VAL A 23 18.44 -14.75 -5.77
C VAL A 23 17.73 -16.12 -5.87
N PHE A 24 16.40 -16.11 -6.01
CA PHE A 24 15.60 -17.34 -6.15
C PHE A 24 15.56 -17.81 -7.61
N TYR A 25 15.45 -16.89 -8.55
CA TYR A 25 15.21 -17.18 -9.96
C TYR A 25 16.47 -17.20 -10.83
N GLN A 26 17.68 -17.40 -10.28
CA GLN A 26 18.91 -17.54 -11.08
C GLN A 26 18.73 -18.66 -12.12
N SER A 27 18.38 -18.24 -13.33
CA SER A 27 18.02 -19.08 -14.47
C SER A 27 19.21 -19.22 -15.40
N HIS A 28 19.27 -20.41 -16.00
CA HIS A 28 20.29 -20.97 -16.87
C HIS A 28 20.45 -20.23 -18.22
N ASN A 29 20.92 -18.98 -18.21
CA ASN A 29 21.23 -18.27 -19.47
C ASN A 29 22.69 -17.81 -19.50
N THR A 30 23.61 -18.76 -19.61
CA THR A 30 24.86 -18.65 -20.40
C THR A 30 25.65 -19.96 -20.29
N GLU A 31 26.06 -20.54 -21.42
CA GLU A 31 26.89 -21.77 -21.49
C GLU A 31 28.29 -21.62 -20.86
N THR A 32 28.62 -20.45 -20.30
CA THR A 32 29.97 -20.10 -19.83
C THR A 32 30.06 -19.77 -18.35
N ASP A 33 28.96 -19.64 -17.59
CA ASP A 33 29.04 -19.29 -16.18
C ASP A 33 28.80 -20.48 -15.24
N LYS A 34 29.85 -20.81 -14.50
CA LYS A 34 29.87 -21.85 -13.47
C LYS A 34 28.77 -21.61 -12.43
N LYS A 35 27.72 -22.45 -12.47
CA LYS A 35 26.84 -22.86 -11.34
C LYS A 35 26.62 -21.78 -10.26
N LYS A 36 25.86 -20.73 -10.56
CA LYS A 36 25.16 -19.99 -9.50
C LYS A 36 23.80 -20.66 -9.29
N ARG A 37 23.70 -21.42 -8.19
CA ARG A 37 22.53 -22.22 -7.84
C ARG A 37 21.44 -21.29 -7.31
N GLY A 38 20.40 -21.02 -8.10
CA GLY A 38 19.14 -20.51 -7.57
C GLY A 38 18.55 -21.48 -6.53
N ILE A 39 17.79 -20.94 -5.58
CA ILE A 39 17.11 -21.76 -4.58
C ILE A 39 15.98 -22.54 -5.28
N ASN A 40 16.09 -23.86 -5.33
CA ASN A 40 15.01 -24.69 -5.85
C ASN A 40 13.84 -24.69 -4.84
N LEU A 41 12.77 -23.97 -5.19
CA LEU A 41 11.56 -23.85 -4.36
C LEU A 41 10.86 -25.21 -4.16
N ASP A 42 11.02 -26.17 -5.09
CA ASP A 42 10.44 -27.51 -4.98
C ASP A 42 11.06 -28.34 -3.85
N ASN A 43 12.28 -27.99 -3.43
CA ASN A 43 12.97 -28.64 -2.32
C ASN A 43 12.58 -28.06 -0.95
N ILE A 44 11.78 -26.99 -0.92
CA ILE A 44 11.28 -26.45 0.35
C ILE A 44 10.13 -27.36 0.78
N PRO A 45 10.23 -28.07 1.92
CA PRO A 45 9.21 -29.01 2.36
C PRO A 45 7.99 -28.27 2.91
N VAL A 46 7.16 -27.73 2.01
CA VAL A 46 5.91 -27.03 2.33
C VAL A 46 4.76 -28.00 2.19
N ARG A 47 4.01 -28.24 3.27
CA ARG A 47 2.80 -29.07 3.24
C ARG A 47 1.67 -28.33 2.55
N ALA A 48 0.74 -29.06 1.92
CA ALA A 48 -0.47 -28.47 1.37
C ALA A 48 -1.20 -27.61 2.43
N GLY A 49 -1.50 -26.36 2.09
CA GLY A 49 -2.14 -25.38 2.98
C GLY A 49 -1.19 -24.55 3.85
N GLN A 50 0.13 -24.77 3.79
CA GLN A 50 1.10 -23.85 4.41
C GLN A 50 1.39 -22.67 3.49
N LYS A 51 1.41 -21.47 4.08
CA LYS A 51 1.74 -20.21 3.41
C LYS A 51 3.06 -19.68 3.95
N ILE A 52 3.93 -19.25 3.03
CA ILE A 52 5.17 -18.55 3.34
C ILE A 52 5.01 -17.12 2.83
N HIS A 53 5.08 -16.16 3.76
CA HIS A 53 5.11 -14.74 3.41
C HIS A 53 6.56 -14.26 3.44
N ILE A 54 6.94 -13.50 2.41
CA ILE A 54 8.26 -12.90 2.29
C ILE A 54 8.10 -11.39 2.38
N ILE A 55 8.78 -10.78 3.35
CA ILE A 55 8.87 -9.34 3.49
C ILE A 55 10.32 -8.94 3.21
N GLU A 56 10.54 -8.40 2.02
CA GLU A 56 11.86 -7.95 1.55
C GLU A 56 12.14 -6.49 1.96
N PRO A 57 13.41 -6.03 1.89
CA PRO A 57 13.76 -4.65 2.24
C PRO A 57 12.92 -3.59 1.51
N ARG A 58 12.58 -3.82 0.24
CA ARG A 58 11.71 -2.92 -0.53
C ARG A 58 10.31 -2.82 0.07
N THR A 59 9.70 -3.94 0.45
CA THR A 59 8.40 -3.98 1.14
C THR A 59 8.47 -3.26 2.48
N ILE A 60 9.57 -3.43 3.23
CA ILE A 60 9.76 -2.75 4.51
C ILE A 60 9.80 -1.24 4.33
N ASN A 61 10.58 -0.75 3.35
CA ASN A 61 10.66 0.67 3.05
C ASN A 61 9.31 1.23 2.54
N TYR A 62 8.57 0.45 1.75
CA TYR A 62 7.20 0.79 1.34
C TYR A 62 6.27 0.96 2.55
N LEU A 63 6.25 -0.01 3.47
CA LEU A 63 5.43 0.06 4.67
C LEU A 63 5.85 1.21 5.59
N GLN A 64 7.14 1.47 5.71
CA GLN A 64 7.65 2.63 6.47
C GLN A 64 7.22 3.95 5.85
N SER A 65 7.25 4.06 4.51
CA SER A 65 6.78 5.25 3.80
C SER A 65 5.29 5.51 4.09
N ILE A 66 4.47 4.46 4.12
CA ILE A 66 3.05 4.54 4.52
C ILE A 66 2.92 5.02 5.96
N ILE A 67 3.71 4.48 6.90
CA ILE A 67 3.65 4.90 8.31
C ILE A 67 4.03 6.37 8.46
N CYS A 68 5.08 6.82 7.77
CA CYS A 68 5.50 8.22 7.76
C CYS A 68 4.38 9.13 7.23
N ASP A 69 3.76 8.75 6.11
CA ASP A 69 2.65 9.50 5.52
C ASP A 69 1.42 9.54 6.44
N LEU A 70 0.99 8.40 6.98
CA LEU A 70 -0.11 8.34 7.94
C LEU A 70 0.17 9.19 9.18
N SER A 71 1.39 9.16 9.69
CA SER A 71 1.81 10.02 10.81
C SER A 71 1.66 11.50 10.43
N GLN A 72 2.13 11.92 9.26
CA GLN A 72 1.95 13.30 8.79
C GLN A 72 0.47 13.68 8.67
N LEU A 73 -0.39 12.79 8.15
CA LEU A 73 -1.84 13.03 8.06
C LEU A 73 -2.49 13.14 9.43
N SER A 74 -2.08 12.32 10.39
CA SER A 74 -2.54 12.43 11.78
C SER A 74 -2.15 13.75 12.41
N HIS A 75 -0.91 14.21 12.20
CA HIS A 75 -0.46 15.53 12.69
C HIS A 75 -1.24 16.68 12.05
N LYS A 76 -1.58 16.57 10.76
CA LYS A 76 -2.44 17.52 10.04
C LYS A 76 -3.92 17.41 10.40
N ARG A 77 -4.30 16.45 11.26
CA ARG A 77 -5.70 16.16 11.66
C ARG A 77 -6.59 15.74 10.48
N GLU A 78 -5.98 15.14 9.45
CA GLU A 78 -6.67 14.58 8.28
C GLU A 78 -6.87 13.06 8.37
N PHE A 79 -6.29 12.43 9.40
CA PHE A 79 -6.45 11.01 9.72
C PHE A 79 -6.64 10.81 11.22
N PRO A 80 -7.54 9.92 11.68
CA PRO A 80 -7.85 9.83 13.10
C PRO A 80 -6.69 9.23 13.91
N LEU A 81 -6.50 9.78 15.11
CA LEU A 81 -5.60 9.22 16.11
C LEU A 81 -6.29 8.05 16.84
N GLY A 82 -5.63 6.90 16.92
CA GLY A 82 -6.12 5.72 17.63
C GLY A 82 -6.82 4.70 16.73
N LYS A 83 -7.85 4.02 17.25
CA LYS A 83 -8.51 2.85 16.59
C LYS A 83 -9.69 3.20 15.68
N LYS A 84 -9.84 4.46 15.24
CA LYS A 84 -11.00 4.90 14.44
C LYS A 84 -10.81 4.71 12.93
N TYR A 85 -10.06 3.69 12.55
CA TYR A 85 -9.82 3.29 11.17
C TYR A 85 -9.79 1.77 11.09
N GLN A 86 -10.08 1.26 9.90
CA GLN A 86 -10.11 -0.17 9.61
C GLN A 86 -9.50 -0.43 8.24
N PHE A 87 -8.98 -1.64 8.07
CA PHE A 87 -8.48 -2.09 6.77
C PHE A 87 -9.64 -2.63 5.94
N PHE A 88 -9.77 -2.12 4.71
CA PHE A 88 -10.84 -2.53 3.82
C PHE A 88 -10.44 -3.82 3.11
N TYR A 89 -11.31 -4.80 3.22
CA TYR A 89 -11.23 -6.06 2.49
C TYR A 89 -12.39 -6.08 1.51
N PRO A 90 -12.12 -6.24 0.21
CA PRO A 90 -13.21 -6.53 -0.70
C PRO A 90 -13.85 -7.85 -0.27
N ASP A 91 -15.18 -7.86 -0.20
CA ASP A 91 -15.92 -9.07 0.11
C ASP A 91 -15.63 -10.11 -0.98
N LEU A 92 -14.74 -11.04 -0.68
CA LEU A 92 -14.44 -12.16 -1.57
C LEU A 92 -15.63 -13.13 -1.53
N SER A 93 -16.19 -13.38 -2.71
CA SER A 93 -17.16 -14.45 -3.02
C SER A 93 -16.74 -15.86 -2.56
N LEU A 94 -15.50 -16.06 -2.12
CA LEU A 94 -14.90 -17.36 -1.78
C LEU A 94 -14.80 -17.66 -0.28
N HIS A 95 -14.65 -16.66 0.60
CA HIS A 95 -14.56 -16.87 2.05
C HIS A 95 -15.26 -15.74 2.80
N LYS A 96 -16.19 -16.09 3.70
CA LYS A 96 -16.90 -15.12 4.55
C LYS A 96 -15.88 -14.40 5.44
N VAL A 97 -15.90 -13.07 5.42
CA VAL A 97 -15.11 -12.24 6.34
C VAL A 97 -15.50 -12.62 7.78
N SER A 98 -14.51 -12.99 8.58
CA SER A 98 -14.71 -13.35 9.99
C SER A 98 -14.25 -12.17 10.86
N GLY A 99 -15.20 -11.45 11.45
CA GLY A 99 -14.94 -10.32 12.34
C GLY A 99 -16.06 -9.29 12.28
N SER A 100 -16.06 -8.36 13.24
CA SER A 100 -16.91 -7.17 13.16
C SER A 100 -16.37 -6.26 12.04
N PRO A 101 -17.23 -5.72 11.16
CA PRO A 101 -16.81 -4.83 10.07
C PRO A 101 -15.99 -3.62 10.55
N GLU A 102 -16.19 -3.23 11.81
CA GLU A 102 -15.61 -2.05 12.46
C GLU A 102 -14.19 -2.25 13.02
N GLU A 103 -13.69 -3.50 13.09
CA GLU A 103 -12.39 -3.82 13.71
C GLU A 103 -11.56 -4.79 12.87
N LEU A 104 -11.54 -4.60 11.55
CA LEU A 104 -10.77 -5.46 10.65
C LEU A 104 -9.26 -5.14 10.73
N PRO A 105 -8.41 -6.06 11.22
CA PRO A 105 -6.96 -5.86 11.29
C PRO A 105 -6.32 -6.01 9.90
N ALA A 106 -5.10 -5.51 9.73
CA ALA A 106 -4.32 -5.74 8.50
C ALA A 106 -3.80 -7.18 8.44
N THR A 107 -3.96 -7.82 7.29
CA THR A 107 -3.35 -9.12 6.94
C THR A 107 -2.05 -8.89 6.19
N VAL A 108 -1.14 -9.86 6.24
CA VAL A 108 0.14 -9.77 5.51
C VAL A 108 -0.11 -9.67 4.00
N GLU A 109 -1.11 -10.38 3.50
CA GLU A 109 -1.53 -10.32 2.09
C GLU A 109 -1.98 -8.91 1.68
N LEU A 110 -2.71 -8.21 2.56
CA LEU A 110 -3.12 -6.83 2.30
C LEU A 110 -1.92 -5.86 2.35
N LEU A 111 -1.04 -6.00 3.35
CA LEU A 111 0.14 -5.15 3.52
C LEU A 111 1.15 -5.30 2.38
N THR A 112 1.20 -6.48 1.76
CA THR A 112 2.08 -6.79 0.63
C THR A 112 1.38 -6.70 -0.72
N GLY A 113 0.11 -6.31 -0.73
CA GLY A 113 -0.71 -6.20 -1.93
C GLY A 113 -0.30 -5.03 -2.85
N PRO A 114 -0.80 -5.02 -4.09
CA PRO A 114 -0.56 -3.91 -5.03
C PRO A 114 -1.23 -2.61 -4.58
N PHE A 115 -2.30 -2.71 -3.79
CA PHE A 115 -2.96 -1.58 -3.16
C PHE A 115 -3.41 -1.92 -1.74
N LEU A 116 -3.32 -0.94 -0.84
CA LEU A 116 -3.76 -1.01 0.54
C LEU A 116 -4.87 0.02 0.74
N ILE A 117 -6.08 -0.42 1.07
CA ILE A 117 -7.23 0.44 1.28
C ILE A 117 -7.51 0.54 2.78
N ILE A 118 -7.55 1.76 3.30
CA ILE A 118 -7.83 2.06 4.69
C ILE A 118 -9.08 2.93 4.74
N LYS A 119 -10.12 2.45 5.43
CA LYS A 119 -11.32 3.24 5.72
C LYS A 119 -11.14 3.92 7.07
N HIS A 120 -11.46 5.20 7.16
CA HIS A 120 -11.40 5.94 8.42
C HIS A 120 -12.69 6.72 8.67
N ASN A 121 -13.03 6.86 9.96
CA ASN A 121 -14.17 7.65 10.40
C ASN A 121 -13.83 9.15 10.42
N ASP A 122 -14.82 9.97 10.76
CA ASP A 122 -14.65 11.41 10.93
C ASP A 122 -13.55 11.71 11.96
N VAL A 123 -12.65 12.63 11.60
CA VAL A 123 -11.59 13.11 12.48
C VAL A 123 -12.14 14.26 13.30
N ARG A 124 -12.26 14.03 14.61
CA ARG A 124 -12.70 15.05 15.58
C ARG A 124 -11.54 15.52 16.42
N HIS A 125 -11.40 16.82 16.57
CA HIS A 125 -10.39 17.46 17.39
C HIS A 125 -11.05 18.39 18.41
N CYS A 126 -10.55 18.40 19.64
CA CYS A 126 -11.00 19.36 20.65
C CYS A 126 -10.28 20.69 20.41
N ASN A 127 -11.01 21.72 20.01
CA ASN A 127 -10.44 23.05 19.87
C ASN A 127 -10.10 23.58 21.28
N GLU A 128 -8.82 23.89 21.53
CA GLU A 128 -8.32 24.31 22.84
C GLU A 128 -8.91 25.67 23.28
N GLU A 129 -9.29 26.52 22.33
CA GLU A 129 -9.83 27.86 22.63
C GLU A 129 -11.32 27.81 22.98
N THR A 130 -12.09 26.94 22.31
CA THR A 130 -13.54 26.84 22.50
C THR A 130 -13.95 25.66 23.39
N SER A 131 -13.01 24.76 23.70
CA SER A 131 -13.26 23.47 24.39
C SER A 131 -14.35 22.61 23.73
N GLN A 132 -14.59 22.80 22.42
CA GLN A 132 -15.59 22.06 21.65
C GLN A 132 -14.93 21.04 20.72
N TRP A 133 -15.60 19.90 20.54
CA TRP A 133 -15.20 18.87 19.58
C TRP A 133 -15.68 19.26 18.18
N GLU A 134 -14.74 19.67 17.34
CA GLU A 134 -15.00 20.04 15.94
C GLU A 134 -14.55 18.91 15.02
N THR A 135 -15.30 18.68 13.94
CA THR A 135 -14.92 17.71 12.90
C THR A 135 -13.97 18.40 11.94
N THR A 136 -12.68 18.06 12.01
CA THR A 136 -11.64 18.64 11.15
C THR A 136 -11.62 17.98 9.77
N PHE A 137 -11.95 16.69 9.68
CA PHE A 137 -11.94 15.96 8.43
C PHE A 137 -13.05 14.92 8.37
N LYS A 138 -13.70 14.78 7.22
CA LYS A 138 -14.80 13.82 7.00
C LYS A 138 -14.26 12.40 6.81
N HIS A 139 -15.07 11.40 7.13
CA HIS A 139 -14.79 10.00 6.84
C HIS A 139 -14.52 9.75 5.35
N GLY A 140 -13.77 8.69 5.08
CA GLY A 140 -13.32 8.40 3.73
C GLY A 140 -12.36 7.21 3.64
N TYR A 141 -11.74 7.09 2.47
CA TYR A 141 -10.76 6.07 2.15
C TYR A 141 -9.41 6.70 1.82
N ILE A 142 -8.35 6.08 2.34
CA ILE A 142 -6.99 6.28 1.89
C ILE A 142 -6.56 5.01 1.17
N ILE A 143 -6.14 5.15 -0.08
CA ILE A 143 -5.70 4.05 -0.94
C ILE A 143 -4.22 4.27 -1.25
N TYR A 144 -3.36 3.43 -0.70
CA TYR A 144 -1.94 3.41 -1.08
C TYR A 144 -1.73 2.47 -2.25
N TYR A 145 -1.25 2.99 -3.37
CA TYR A 145 -0.95 2.23 -4.58
C TYR A 145 0.55 2.02 -4.74
N ASN A 146 0.97 0.76 -4.90
CA ASN A 146 2.37 0.36 -5.09
C ASN A 146 2.69 0.11 -6.58
N GLY A 147 2.36 1.06 -7.44
CA GLY A 147 2.75 1.03 -8.86
C GLY A 147 3.71 2.14 -9.24
N GLU A 148 4.27 2.05 -10.44
CA GLU A 148 5.17 3.07 -10.99
C GLU A 148 4.40 4.21 -11.66
N GLY A 149 3.13 3.98 -12.03
CA GLY A 149 2.28 5.00 -12.66
C GLY A 149 2.77 5.39 -14.05
N LYS A 150 3.32 4.42 -14.79
CA LYS A 150 3.86 4.62 -16.15
C LYS A 150 2.76 4.55 -17.21
N ASN A 151 1.72 3.76 -16.95
CA ASN A 151 0.64 3.53 -17.91
C ASN A 151 -0.70 4.05 -17.37
N GLU A 152 -1.49 4.64 -18.26
CA GLU A 152 -2.85 5.10 -17.99
C GLU A 152 -3.77 3.93 -17.58
N LEU A 153 -3.58 2.76 -18.21
CA LEU A 153 -4.35 1.55 -17.92
C LEU A 153 -4.21 1.08 -16.47
N GLU A 154 -3.10 1.37 -15.80
CA GLU A 154 -2.93 1.05 -14.38
C GLU A 154 -3.96 1.80 -13.52
N PHE A 155 -4.18 3.08 -13.84
CA PHE A 155 -5.12 3.91 -13.08
C PHE A 155 -6.57 3.61 -13.44
N ILE A 156 -6.86 3.33 -14.71
CA ILE A 156 -8.18 2.83 -15.15
C ILE A 156 -8.52 1.54 -14.38
N TYR A 157 -7.57 0.60 -14.28
CA TYR A 157 -7.77 -0.63 -13.52
C TYR A 157 -8.07 -0.37 -12.03
N ILE A 158 -7.40 0.62 -11.41
CA ILE A 158 -7.69 1.01 -10.03
C ILE A 158 -9.12 1.57 -9.93
N LEU A 159 -9.51 2.49 -10.81
CA LEU A 159 -10.85 3.08 -10.81
C LEU A 159 -11.94 2.01 -11.00
N ASP A 160 -11.74 1.09 -11.94
CA ASP A 160 -12.60 -0.08 -12.13
C ASP A 160 -12.71 -0.93 -10.86
N THR A 161 -11.58 -1.15 -10.18
CA THR A 161 -11.53 -1.92 -8.94
C THR A 161 -12.32 -1.24 -7.83
N LEU A 162 -12.17 0.09 -7.68
CA LEU A 162 -12.94 0.88 -6.71
C LEU A 162 -14.44 0.87 -7.05
N SER A 163 -14.79 0.93 -8.32
CA SER A 163 -16.18 0.83 -8.78
C SER A 163 -16.77 -0.55 -8.46
N LYS A 164 -16.04 -1.63 -8.74
CA LYS A 164 -16.46 -3.01 -8.40
C LYS A 164 -16.72 -3.21 -6.91
N TYR A 165 -15.97 -2.50 -6.07
CA TYR A 165 -16.16 -2.52 -4.62
C TYR A 165 -17.23 -1.54 -4.12
N GLN A 166 -17.95 -0.87 -5.03
CA GLN A 166 -18.98 0.14 -4.72
C GLN A 166 -18.44 1.30 -3.88
N LEU A 167 -17.11 1.52 -3.88
CA LEU A 167 -16.47 2.61 -3.14
C LEU A 167 -16.71 3.96 -3.82
N LEU A 168 -17.02 3.95 -5.12
CA LEU A 168 -17.34 5.15 -5.91
C LEU A 168 -18.82 5.55 -5.84
N ASP A 169 -19.69 4.76 -5.18
CA ASP A 169 -21.12 5.07 -5.10
C ASP A 169 -21.48 5.90 -3.85
N GLY A 170 -20.57 5.97 -2.87
CA GLY A 170 -20.74 6.76 -1.65
C GLY A 170 -20.29 8.21 -1.81
N ASN A 171 -20.77 9.08 -0.91
CA ASN A 171 -20.28 10.46 -0.76
C ASN A 171 -19.05 10.54 0.16
N GLU A 172 -18.20 9.51 0.11
CA GLU A 172 -17.03 9.35 0.97
C GLU A 172 -15.80 9.97 0.28
N ASN A 173 -14.93 10.61 1.06
CA ASN A 173 -13.73 11.23 0.48
C ASN A 173 -12.70 10.16 0.09
N ILE A 174 -12.33 10.08 -1.19
CA ILE A 174 -11.36 9.12 -1.69
C ILE A 174 -10.02 9.82 -1.92
N ARG A 175 -8.96 9.30 -1.29
CA ARG A 175 -7.59 9.79 -1.44
C ARG A 175 -6.70 8.67 -1.96
N ILE A 176 -6.16 8.83 -3.16
CA ILE A 176 -5.21 7.89 -3.76
C ILE A 176 -3.79 8.43 -3.55
N ARG A 177 -2.92 7.59 -3.00
CA ARG A 177 -1.54 7.90 -2.67
C ARG A 177 -0.62 6.91 -3.33
N ILE A 178 0.20 7.37 -4.28
CA ILE A 178 1.18 6.49 -4.94
C ILE A 178 2.47 6.45 -4.12
N VAL A 179 2.95 5.24 -3.84
CA VAL A 179 4.17 4.98 -3.06
C VAL A 179 5.01 3.94 -3.78
N ASN A 180 6.06 4.39 -4.46
CA ASN A 180 7.01 3.52 -5.14
C ASN A 180 8.36 4.26 -5.27
N PRO A 181 9.51 3.56 -5.24
CA PRO A 181 10.80 4.21 -5.47
C PRO A 181 10.95 4.76 -6.90
N ASN A 182 10.25 4.16 -7.89
CA ASN A 182 10.43 4.44 -9.32
C ASN A 182 9.20 5.11 -9.94
N ILE A 183 8.60 6.08 -9.26
CA ILE A 183 7.43 6.80 -9.76
C ILE A 183 7.77 7.58 -11.03
N HIS A 184 6.92 7.44 -12.05
CA HIS A 184 7.08 8.16 -13.31
C HIS A 184 6.95 9.68 -13.11
N LYS A 185 7.78 10.47 -13.81
CA LYS A 185 7.83 11.93 -13.65
C LYS A 185 6.49 12.62 -13.92
N ASP A 186 5.76 12.12 -14.92
CA ASP A 186 4.47 12.68 -15.36
C ASP A 186 3.26 11.94 -14.77
N VAL A 187 3.43 11.23 -13.64
CA VAL A 187 2.38 10.39 -13.05
C VAL A 187 1.06 11.14 -12.83
N ARG A 188 1.12 12.41 -12.41
CA ARG A 188 -0.08 13.24 -12.21
C ARG A 188 -0.83 13.48 -13.53
N SER A 189 -0.10 13.78 -14.60
CA SER A 189 -0.68 13.99 -15.92
C SER A 189 -1.29 12.70 -16.49
N ILE A 190 -0.62 11.57 -16.26
CA ILE A 190 -1.12 10.24 -16.67
C ILE A 190 -2.40 9.91 -15.89
N PHE A 191 -2.43 10.19 -14.58
CA PHE A 191 -3.63 9.99 -13.76
C PHE A 191 -4.81 10.87 -14.21
N MET A 192 -4.56 12.13 -14.54
CA MET A 192 -5.62 13.02 -15.05
C MET A 192 -6.18 12.53 -16.39
N ARG A 193 -5.31 12.07 -17.30
CA ARG A 193 -5.76 11.43 -18.56
C ARG A 193 -6.60 10.18 -18.28
N ALA A 194 -6.17 9.34 -17.35
CA ALA A 194 -6.93 8.16 -16.95
C ALA A 194 -8.32 8.52 -16.42
N LYS A 195 -8.44 9.59 -15.62
CA LYS A 195 -9.75 10.10 -15.16
C LYS A 195 -10.62 10.51 -16.34
N ASP A 196 -10.08 11.29 -17.28
CA ASP A 196 -10.81 11.77 -18.44
C ASP A 196 -11.28 10.61 -19.33
N SER A 197 -10.40 9.68 -19.66
CA SER A 197 -10.71 8.48 -20.45
C SER A 197 -11.75 7.60 -19.76
N TYR A 198 -11.60 7.36 -18.46
CA TYR A 198 -12.56 6.58 -17.68
C TYR A 198 -13.95 7.24 -17.63
N CYS A 199 -14.01 8.57 -17.47
CA CYS A 199 -15.28 9.30 -17.53
C CYS A 199 -15.95 9.24 -18.91
N GLN A 200 -15.16 9.22 -19.99
CA GLN A 200 -15.68 9.10 -21.36
C GLN A 200 -16.27 7.70 -21.61
N GLU A 201 -15.60 6.64 -21.14
CA GLU A 201 -16.06 5.26 -21.28
C GLU A 201 -17.37 4.99 -20.53
N TRP A 202 -17.60 5.67 -19.41
CA TRP A 202 -18.81 5.57 -18.60
C TRP A 202 -20.04 6.33 -19.14
N GLY A 203 -19.91 7.02 -20.28
CA GLY A 203 -21.07 7.59 -20.98
C GLY A 203 -21.71 8.83 -20.32
N PHE A 204 -20.90 9.69 -19.69
CA PHE A 204 -21.32 11.01 -19.18
C PHE A 204 -22.30 11.01 -17.99
N ASP A 205 -22.22 10.02 -17.08
CA ASP A 205 -22.88 10.12 -15.78
C ASP A 205 -22.25 11.26 -14.95
N GLU A 206 -22.93 12.42 -14.89
CA GLU A 206 -22.46 13.63 -14.20
C GLU A 206 -22.17 13.39 -12.72
N HIS A 207 -22.92 12.50 -12.07
CA HIS A 207 -22.74 12.18 -10.67
C HIS A 207 -21.41 11.45 -10.45
N LYS A 208 -21.15 10.40 -11.22
CA LYS A 208 -19.88 9.67 -11.13
C LYS A 208 -18.68 10.49 -11.55
N LYS A 209 -18.84 11.33 -12.57
CA LYS A 209 -17.80 12.28 -12.98
C LYS A 209 -17.40 13.18 -11.82
N THR A 210 -18.37 13.72 -11.08
CA THR A 210 -18.11 14.56 -9.91
C THR A 210 -17.33 13.81 -8.83
N ILE A 211 -17.65 12.53 -8.60
CA ILE A 211 -16.95 11.68 -7.62
C ILE A 211 -15.50 11.41 -8.07
N ILE A 212 -15.31 11.02 -9.32
CA ILE A 212 -13.98 10.77 -9.90
C ILE A 212 -13.13 12.05 -9.89
N ASP A 213 -13.76 13.19 -10.23
CA ASP A 213 -13.12 14.50 -10.21
C ASP A 213 -12.69 14.90 -8.79
N ALA A 214 -13.49 14.56 -7.78
CA ALA A 214 -13.21 14.80 -6.37
C ALA A 214 -12.12 13.90 -5.76
N ILE A 215 -11.67 12.84 -6.45
CA ILE A 215 -10.58 11.98 -5.97
C ILE A 215 -9.29 12.81 -5.85
N ASP A 216 -8.76 12.90 -4.63
CA ASP A 216 -7.47 13.52 -4.36
C ASP A 216 -6.34 12.54 -4.68
N PHE A 217 -5.36 12.99 -5.45
CA PHE A 217 -4.22 12.18 -5.87
C PHE A 217 -2.91 12.81 -5.43
N GLN A 218 -2.16 12.09 -4.60
CA GLN A 218 -0.90 12.55 -4.05
C GLN A 218 0.23 11.54 -4.27
N GLN A 219 1.43 12.06 -4.47
CA GLN A 219 2.65 11.29 -4.47
C GLN A 219 3.27 11.37 -3.07
N VAL A 220 3.60 10.21 -2.51
CA VAL A 220 4.26 10.11 -1.21
C VAL A 220 5.75 9.92 -1.42
N GLU A 221 6.55 10.56 -0.57
CA GLU A 221 7.99 10.38 -0.58
C GLU A 221 8.37 8.97 -0.11
N PHE A 222 9.19 8.28 -0.90
CA PHE A 222 9.67 6.96 -0.54
C PHE A 222 10.75 7.08 0.54
N THR A 223 10.42 6.66 1.76
CA THR A 223 11.31 6.71 2.91
C THR A 223 12.20 5.48 2.92
N LYS A 224 13.51 5.72 3.00
CA LYS A 224 14.51 4.66 3.17
C LYS A 224 15.30 4.94 4.45
N PRO A 225 15.12 4.14 5.51
CA PRO A 225 15.90 4.31 6.73
C PRO A 225 17.36 4.01 6.40
N ARG A 226 18.24 4.90 6.84
CA ARG A 226 19.68 4.67 6.88
C ARG A 226 20.08 4.71 8.34
N PHE A 227 20.70 3.64 8.82
CA PHE A 227 21.30 3.69 10.15
C PHE A 227 22.62 4.43 10.09
N SER A 228 22.91 5.14 11.17
CA SER A 228 24.26 5.59 11.43
C SER A 228 25.12 4.37 11.75
N SER A 229 26.13 4.12 10.93
CA SER A 229 27.15 3.09 11.21
C SER A 229 27.89 3.33 12.53
N VAL A 230 27.90 4.58 13.01
CA VAL A 230 28.47 4.96 14.31
C VAL A 230 27.64 4.40 15.48
N GLU A 231 26.31 4.48 15.41
CA GLU A 231 25.42 3.97 16.48
C GLU A 231 25.41 2.44 16.54
N ILE A 232 25.41 1.76 15.39
CA ILE A 232 25.52 0.28 15.32
C ILE A 232 26.85 -0.19 15.91
N GLY A 233 27.92 0.60 15.75
CA GLY A 233 29.22 0.31 16.34
C GLY A 233 29.21 0.39 17.87
N TRP A 234 28.36 1.24 18.46
CA TRP A 234 28.26 1.41 19.91
C TRP A 234 27.42 0.31 20.56
N GLU A 235 26.32 -0.12 19.92
CA GLU A 235 25.50 -1.25 20.43
C GLU A 235 26.24 -2.59 20.44
N ARG A 236 27.20 -2.80 19.53
CA ARG A 236 28.00 -4.04 19.45
C ARG A 236 29.16 -4.11 20.44
N GLN A 237 29.47 -3.01 21.13
CA GLN A 237 30.53 -2.92 22.14
C GLN A 237 30.01 -2.99 23.58
N ALA A 238 28.69 -2.99 23.79
CA ALA A 238 28.02 -3.23 25.07
C ALA A 238 27.62 -4.70 25.21
#